data_AF-A0A9X8VGK2-F1
#
_entry.id   AF-A0A9X8VGK2-F1
#
_cell.length_a   1.000
_cell.length_b   1.000
_cell.length_c   1.000
_cell.angle_alpha   90.00
_cell.angle_beta   90.00
_cell.angle_gamma   90.00
#
_symmetry.space_group_name_H-M   'P 1'
#
loop_
_entity.id
_entity.type
_entity.pdbx_description
1 polymer ?
#
loop_
_entity_poly.entity_id
_entity_poly.type
_entity_poly.pdbx_seq_one_letter_code
_entity_poly.pdbx_strand_id
1 'polypeptide(L)' 'MCELLGMSANVPTDICFSFTGLVQRGGRTGPHKDGWGITFYEGNGCRTFKDPQPSFNSPIAR' A
#
# COMPACT_ATOMS: atom_id res chain seq x y z
N MET A 1 -11.35 -0.10 11.84
CA MET A 1 -10.33 -1.18 11.85
C MET A 1 -9.64 -1.15 10.50
N CYS A 2 -8.31 -1.14 10.44
CA CYS A 2 -7.55 -1.03 9.19
C CYS A 2 -7.36 -2.41 8.55
N GLU A 3 -7.10 -2.42 7.25
CA GLU A 3 -6.58 -3.60 6.55
C GLU A 3 -5.06 -3.48 6.37
N LEU A 4 -4.33 -4.59 6.52
CA LEU A 4 -2.87 -4.62 6.54
C LEU A 4 -2.32 -5.53 5.44
N LEU A 5 -1.18 -5.15 4.87
CA LEU A 5 -0.39 -5.93 3.92
C LEU A 5 1.09 -5.86 4.32
N GLY A 6 1.76 -7.02 4.33
CA GLY A 6 3.20 -7.13 4.53
C GLY A 6 3.79 -8.15 3.56
N MET A 7 5.00 -7.89 3.08
CA MET A 7 5.72 -8.76 2.16
C MET A 7 7.17 -8.91 2.63
N SER A 8 7.68 -10.14 2.62
CA SER A 8 9.07 -10.47 2.90
C SER A 8 9.57 -11.43 1.83
N ALA A 9 10.69 -11.11 1.19
CA ALA A 9 11.29 -11.89 0.12
C ALA A 9 12.81 -11.91 0.27
N ASN A 10 13.46 -12.96 -0.25
CA ASN A 10 14.91 -13.13 -0.22
C ASN A 10 15.64 -12.41 -1.37
N VAL A 11 14.89 -11.86 -2.33
CA VAL A 11 15.37 -11.08 -3.47
C VAL A 11 14.49 -9.83 -3.63
N PRO A 12 14.97 -8.76 -4.29
CA PRO A 12 14.13 -7.62 -4.64
C PRO A 12 12.92 -8.06 -5.47
N THR A 13 11.73 -7.91 -4.89
CA THR A 13 10.46 -8.37 -5.47
C THR A 13 9.50 -7.19 -5.58
N ASP A 14 8.82 -7.10 -6.71
CA ASP A 14 7.80 -6.09 -6.94
C ASP A 14 6.54 -6.39 -6.10
N ILE A 15 6.05 -5.38 -5.38
CA ILE A 15 4.83 -5.46 -4.57
C ILE A 15 3.56 -5.13 -5.36
N CYS A 16 3.67 -4.66 -6.62
CA CYS A 16 2.55 -4.13 -7.40
C CYS A 16 1.35 -5.10 -7.46
N PHE A 17 1.56 -6.41 -7.56
CA PHE A 17 0.48 -7.38 -7.57
C PHE A 17 -0.34 -7.38 -6.26
N SER A 18 0.35 -7.50 -5.13
CA SER A 18 -0.28 -7.50 -3.80
C SER A 18 -0.87 -6.14 -3.45
N PHE A 19 -0.19 -5.07 -3.86
CA PHE A 19 -0.61 -3.70 -3.61
C PHE A 19 -1.86 -3.32 -4.41
N THR A 20 -1.98 -3.76 -5.67
CA THR A 20 -3.19 -3.51 -6.49
C THR A 20 -4.45 -4.05 -5.81
N GLY A 21 -4.37 -5.24 -5.20
CA GLY A 21 -5.48 -5.80 -4.43
C GLY A 21 -5.86 -4.96 -3.22
N LEU A 22 -4.86 -4.49 -2.46
CA LEU A 22 -5.07 -3.60 -1.32
C LEU A 22 -5.71 -2.27 -1.76
N VAL A 23 -5.27 -1.70 -2.89
CA VAL A 23 -5.81 -0.45 -3.44
C VAL A 23 -7.30 -0.56 -3.76
N GLN A 24 -7.76 -1.68 -4.35
CA GLN A 24 -9.19 -1.86 -4.58
C GLN A 24 -10.00 -1.92 -3.28
N ARG A 25 -9.47 -2.56 -2.23
CA ARG A 25 -10.17 -2.69 -0.95
C ARG A 25 -10.11 -1.40 -0.12
N GLY A 26 -9.08 -0.59 -0.30
CA GLY A 26 -8.93 0.74 0.30
C GLY A 26 -9.75 1.83 -0.39
N GLY A 27 -11.04 1.57 -0.60
CA GLY A 27 -12.01 2.59 -0.94
C GLY A 27 -12.94 2.31 -2.13
N ARG A 28 -12.67 1.27 -2.92
CA ARG A 28 -13.62 0.80 -3.95
C ARG A 28 -14.55 -0.29 -3.42
N THR A 29 -13.99 -1.41 -2.96
CA THR A 29 -14.77 -2.60 -2.57
C THR A 29 -14.84 -2.79 -1.06
N GLY A 30 -13.87 -2.29 -0.31
CA GLY A 30 -13.83 -2.36 1.15
C GLY A 30 -14.22 -1.05 1.84
N PRO A 31 -14.47 -1.08 3.16
CA PRO A 31 -14.86 0.09 3.93
C PRO A 31 -13.69 1.03 4.29
N HIS A 32 -12.43 0.61 4.05
CA HIS A 32 -11.23 1.30 4.51
C HIS A 32 -10.95 2.54 3.64
N LYS A 33 -11.38 3.71 4.09
CA LYS A 33 -11.31 4.98 3.33
C LYS A 33 -10.58 6.11 4.05
N ASP A 34 -10.04 5.84 5.23
CA ASP A 34 -9.47 6.84 6.14
C ASP A 34 -8.00 7.20 5.79
N GLY A 35 -7.55 6.88 4.59
CA GLY A 35 -6.16 7.02 4.14
C GLY A 35 -5.40 5.70 4.08
N TRP A 36 -4.16 5.78 3.61
CA TRP A 36 -3.27 4.62 3.48
C TRP A 36 -1.80 5.02 3.63
N GLY A 37 -0.95 4.00 3.78
CA GLY A 37 0.48 4.18 3.69
C GLY A 37 1.21 2.87 3.39
N ILE A 38 2.39 2.99 2.80
CA ILE A 38 3.29 1.89 2.50
C ILE A 38 4.71 2.30 2.85
N THR A 39 5.50 1.34 3.34
CA THR A 39 6.93 1.50 3.54
C THR A 39 7.64 0.31 2.90
N PHE A 40 8.72 0.59 2.19
CA PHE A 40 9.62 -0.42 1.66
C PHE A 40 11.05 -0.15 2.11
N TYR A 41 11.82 -1.22 2.21
CA TYR A 41 13.24 -1.16 2.52
C TYR A 41 14.05 -1.12 1.23
N GLU A 42 14.97 -0.16 1.15
CA GLU A 42 15.99 -0.06 0.09
C GLU A 42 17.35 -0.22 0.77
N GLY A 43 17.87 -1.45 0.80
CA GLY A 43 19.04 -1.80 1.61
C GLY A 43 18.77 -1.57 3.10
N ASN A 44 19.61 -0.75 3.75
CA ASN A 44 19.43 -0.35 5.15
C ASN A 44 18.53 0.89 5.32
N GLY A 45 18.08 1.50 4.22
CA GLY A 45 17.16 2.62 4.22
C GLY A 45 15.70 2.16 4.15
N CYS A 46 14.79 3.05 4.52
CA CYS A 46 13.36 2.87 4.26
C CYS A 46 12.81 4.09 3.53
N ARG A 47 11.83 3.84 2.66
CA ARG A 47 11.06 4.88 1.98
C ARG A 47 9.59 4.66 2.30
N THR A 48 8.91 5.73 2.72
CA THR A 48 7.52 5.70 3.14
C THR A 48 6.68 6.66 2.32
N PHE A 49 5.53 6.18 1.86
CA PHE A 49 4.50 6.98 1.20
C PHE A 49 3.22 6.91 2.03
N LYS A 50 2.53 8.04 2.16
CA LYS A 50 1.26 8.16 2.89
C LYS A 50 0.35 9.12 2.14
N ASP A 51 -0.94 8.84 2.14
CA ASP A 51 -1.97 9.73 1.61
C ASP A 51 -3.21 9.66 2.52
N PRO A 52 -3.76 10.81 2.97
CA PRO A 52 -5.03 10.83 3.70
C PRO A 52 -6.24 10.43 2.85
N GLN A 53 -6.14 10.47 1.51
CA GLN A 53 -7.21 10.01 0.62
C GLN A 53 -7.30 8.48 0.60
N PRO A 54 -8.49 7.90 0.32
CA PRO A 54 -8.62 6.46 0.07
C PRO A 54 -7.60 6.00 -0.98
N SER A 55 -6.97 4.85 -0.78
CA SER A 55 -5.94 4.36 -1.72
C SER A 55 -6.46 4.23 -3.15
N PHE A 56 -7.74 3.88 -3.33
CA PHE A 56 -8.35 3.83 -4.66
C PHE A 56 -8.38 5.19 -5.40
N ASN A 57 -8.45 6.30 -4.67
CA ASN A 57 -8.49 7.65 -5.23
C ASN A 57 -7.14 8.39 -5.17
N SER A 58 -6.13 7.78 -4.54
CA SER A 58 -4.83 8.40 -4.33
C SER A 58 -4.00 8.39 -5.62
N PRO A 59 -3.46 9.54 -6.06
CA PRO A 59 -2.57 9.58 -7.21
C PRO A 59 -1.22 8.89 -6.94
N ILE A 60 -0.86 8.71 -5.66
CA ILE A 60 0.37 8.03 -5.23
C ILE A 60 0.22 6.50 -5.34
N ALA A 61 -1.01 5.98 -5.27
CA ALA A 61 -1.31 4.55 -5.30
C ALA A 61 -1.58 3.99 -6.72
N ARG A 62 -1.38 4.80 -7.76
CA ARG A 62 -1.74 4.49 -9.15
C ARG A 62 -0.63 3.84 -9.95
#